data_AF-A0A9N9C5U1-F1
#
_entry.id   AF-A0A9N9C5U1-F1
#
_cell.length_a   1.000
_cell.length_b   1.000
_cell.length_c   1.000
_cell.angle_alpha   90.00
_cell.angle_beta   90.00
_cell.angle_gamma   90.00
#
_symmetry.space_group_name_H-M   'P 1'
#
loop_
_entity.id
_entity.type
_entity.pdbx_description
1 polymer ?
#
loop_
_entity_poly.entity_id
_entity_poly.type
_entity_poly.pdbx_seq_one_letter_code
_entity_poly.pdbx_strand_id
1 'polypeptide(L)'
;MKRERSPSPNDNQEARKRINIGEKKSVGTQTDKTSEVYHVLYETKRRQATDYKVRCERTPINKDNRLKRIADSLEAFLCYAEAFYNQNEAHKAGYQYAAFLNPEVYFESVYESLKAQPPKLIGMFKYVHATTNKIYYDRKRERCIQLLGEHHVTFFKKLEDDPFGGTEIQVEYDRSVSSVTKDIKFCNKKIYETILLFEAAKEYTGDEDLDIDDSLKARVYAQDQLNSWRVKKNVKPVAF
;
A
#
# COMPACT_ATOMS: atom_id res chain seq x y z
N MET A 1 19.43 71.89 38.80
CA MET A 1 19.72 71.25 40.12
C MET A 1 19.55 69.75 39.96
N LYS A 2 20.61 68.97 40.26
CA LYS A 2 20.60 67.49 40.26
C LYS A 2 19.86 66.96 41.50
N ARG A 3 19.21 65.79 41.36
CA ARG A 3 19.26 64.68 42.34
C ARG A 3 18.73 63.39 41.71
N GLU A 4 19.61 62.39 41.65
CA GLU A 4 19.31 60.97 41.43
C GLU A 4 19.06 60.28 42.77
N ARG A 5 18.22 59.22 42.78
CA ARG A 5 18.55 57.82 43.17
C ARG A 5 17.27 57.00 43.48
N SER A 6 17.15 55.84 42.80
CA SER A 6 16.31 54.66 43.13
C SER A 6 17.05 53.77 44.19
N PRO A 7 16.57 52.60 44.73
CA PRO A 7 15.63 51.58 44.17
C PRO A 7 14.66 50.79 45.14
N SER A 8 13.78 49.95 44.53
CA SER A 8 13.00 48.70 44.86
C SER A 8 13.08 47.98 46.24
N PRO A 9 12.19 47.00 46.63
CA PRO A 9 11.48 45.97 45.80
C PRO A 9 10.06 45.46 46.24
N ASN A 10 9.43 44.64 45.35
CA ASN A 10 8.48 43.49 45.50
C ASN A 10 7.56 43.33 46.74
N ASP A 11 6.30 42.84 46.70
CA ASP A 11 5.80 41.58 46.11
C ASP A 11 4.23 41.54 46.09
N ASN A 12 3.67 40.83 45.08
CA ASN A 12 2.43 40.03 45.04
C ASN A 12 1.18 40.35 45.92
N GLN A 13 0.01 40.53 45.29
CA GLN A 13 -1.10 39.55 45.37
C GLN A 13 -2.33 39.90 44.47
N GLU A 14 -2.71 38.90 43.67
CA GLU A 14 -4.07 38.46 43.31
C GLU A 14 -5.10 39.43 42.67
N ALA A 15 -5.24 39.29 41.35
CA ALA A 15 -6.52 39.54 40.66
C ALA A 15 -6.98 38.27 39.93
N ARG A 16 -7.92 37.55 40.56
CA ARG A 16 -8.62 36.38 40.02
C ARG A 16 -9.36 36.74 38.72
N LYS A 17 -8.88 36.27 37.56
CA LYS A 17 -9.67 36.23 36.32
C LYS A 17 -10.37 34.89 36.21
N ARG A 18 -11.71 34.95 36.18
CA ARG A 18 -12.61 33.81 35.96
C ARG A 18 -12.30 33.15 34.61
N ILE A 19 -12.08 31.84 34.64
CA ILE A 19 -11.94 30.99 33.46
C ILE A 19 -13.35 30.75 32.91
N ASN A 20 -13.64 31.24 31.71
CA ASN A 20 -14.83 30.84 30.96
C ASN A 20 -14.51 29.48 30.31
N ILE A 21 -14.94 28.39 30.97
CA ILE A 21 -14.95 27.04 30.42
C ILE A 21 -16.20 26.98 29.54
N GLY A 22 -16.04 27.18 28.24
CA GLY A 22 -17.19 27.23 27.35
C GLY A 22 -16.89 27.47 25.89
N GLU A 23 -15.79 26.96 25.36
CA GLU A 23 -15.60 26.76 23.92
C GLU A 23 -14.59 25.63 23.73
N LYS A 24 -15.06 24.37 23.78
CA LYS A 24 -14.36 23.28 23.10
C LYS A 24 -14.48 23.57 21.61
N LYS A 25 -13.58 24.41 21.08
CA LYS A 25 -13.23 24.34 19.66
C LYS A 25 -12.84 22.90 19.41
N SER A 26 -13.65 22.20 18.61
CA SER A 26 -13.29 20.86 18.15
C SER A 26 -11.93 21.01 17.49
N VAL A 27 -10.94 20.35 18.09
CA VAL A 27 -9.66 20.10 17.44
C VAL A 27 -10.04 19.19 16.28
N GLY A 28 -10.23 19.78 15.10
CA GLY A 28 -10.43 19.04 13.87
C GLY A 28 -9.28 18.04 13.74
N THR A 29 -9.65 16.77 13.72
CA THR A 29 -8.84 15.60 13.43
C THR A 29 -7.96 15.88 12.22
N GLN A 30 -6.68 16.20 12.44
CA GLN A 30 -5.69 16.28 11.35
C GLN A 30 -5.53 14.93 10.62
N THR A 31 -5.97 13.84 11.24
CA THR A 31 -6.02 12.49 10.67
C THR A 31 -6.99 12.37 9.47
N ASP A 32 -8.10 13.10 9.45
CA ASP A 32 -9.12 12.92 8.40
C ASP A 32 -8.60 13.40 7.03
N LYS A 33 -7.96 14.58 6.99
CA LYS A 33 -7.49 15.18 5.73
C LYS A 33 -6.41 14.36 5.04
N THR A 34 -5.49 13.77 5.79
CA THR A 34 -4.40 12.98 5.20
C THR A 34 -4.91 11.66 4.62
N SER A 35 -5.83 11.00 5.32
CA SER A 35 -6.46 9.76 4.83
C SER A 35 -7.26 9.99 3.54
N GLU A 36 -7.98 11.13 3.45
CA GLU A 36 -8.74 11.55 2.26
C GLU A 36 -7.82 11.84 1.07
N VAL A 37 -6.70 12.53 1.27
CA VAL A 37 -5.73 12.82 0.20
C VAL A 37 -5.19 11.52 -0.40
N TYR A 38 -4.76 10.57 0.42
CA TYR A 38 -4.29 9.28 -0.07
C TYR A 38 -5.42 8.47 -0.74
N HIS A 39 -6.65 8.52 -0.25
CA HIS A 39 -7.79 7.88 -0.91
C HIS A 39 -8.07 8.45 -2.30
N VAL A 40 -8.03 9.78 -2.45
CA VAL A 40 -8.20 10.45 -3.75
C VAL A 40 -7.08 10.07 -4.72
N LEU A 41 -5.84 10.00 -4.24
CA LEU A 41 -4.70 9.54 -5.04
C LEU A 41 -4.86 8.07 -5.46
N TYR A 42 -5.31 7.20 -4.55
CA TYR A 42 -5.65 5.82 -4.88
C TYR A 42 -6.66 5.73 -6.03
N GLU A 43 -7.79 6.43 -5.93
CA GLU A 43 -8.82 6.41 -6.97
C GLU A 43 -8.32 6.96 -8.31
N THR A 44 -7.55 8.04 -8.27
CA THR A 44 -6.96 8.66 -9.46
C THR A 44 -6.01 7.69 -10.18
N LYS A 45 -5.08 7.08 -9.44
CA LYS A 45 -4.10 6.14 -9.99
C LYS A 45 -4.74 4.85 -10.48
N ARG A 46 -5.77 4.35 -9.78
CA ARG A 46 -6.55 3.18 -10.21
C ARG A 46 -7.25 3.43 -11.56
N ARG A 47 -7.81 4.62 -11.77
CA ARG A 47 -8.43 5.03 -13.05
C ARG A 47 -7.39 5.12 -14.16
N GLN A 48 -6.28 5.83 -13.90
CA GLN A 48 -5.17 5.93 -14.86
C GLN A 48 -4.64 4.55 -15.27
N ALA A 49 -4.47 3.62 -14.32
CA ALA A 49 -4.05 2.26 -14.61
C ALA A 49 -5.01 1.55 -15.57
N THR A 50 -6.31 1.72 -15.34
CA THR A 50 -7.38 1.15 -16.19
C THR A 50 -7.33 1.74 -17.59
N ASP A 51 -7.16 3.06 -17.72
CA ASP A 51 -7.09 3.74 -19.01
C ASP A 51 -5.89 3.27 -19.84
N TYR A 52 -4.72 3.16 -19.22
CA TYR A 52 -3.52 2.61 -19.85
C TYR A 52 -3.72 1.15 -20.31
N LYS A 53 -4.28 0.31 -19.44
CA LYS A 53 -4.56 -1.09 -19.73
C LYS A 53 -5.49 -1.21 -20.93
N VAL A 54 -6.62 -0.51 -20.93
CA VAL A 54 -7.61 -0.52 -22.02
C VAL A 54 -6.99 -0.01 -23.32
N ARG A 55 -6.16 1.03 -23.27
CA ARG A 55 -5.47 1.54 -24.45
C ARG A 55 -4.50 0.51 -25.04
N CYS A 56 -3.74 -0.18 -24.19
CA CYS A 56 -2.86 -1.27 -24.63
C CYS A 56 -3.65 -2.39 -25.33
N GLU A 57 -4.78 -2.80 -24.75
CA GLU A 57 -5.65 -3.86 -25.28
C GLU A 57 -6.28 -3.47 -26.63
N ARG A 58 -6.73 -2.22 -26.77
CA ARG A 58 -7.35 -1.68 -28.00
C ARG A 58 -6.35 -1.38 -29.11
N THR A 59 -5.08 -1.17 -28.78
CA THR A 59 -4.06 -0.83 -29.78
C THR A 59 -3.77 -2.03 -30.68
N PRO A 60 -3.84 -1.93 -32.02
CA PRO A 60 -3.64 -3.07 -32.91
C PRO A 60 -2.28 -3.76 -32.72
N ILE A 61 -2.25 -5.09 -32.82
CA ILE A 61 -1.01 -5.89 -32.77
C ILE A 61 -0.33 -5.81 -34.15
N ASN A 62 0.56 -4.84 -34.32
CA ASN A 62 1.47 -4.75 -35.46
C ASN A 62 2.85 -4.25 -35.02
N LYS A 63 3.85 -4.31 -35.92
CA LYS A 63 5.25 -3.96 -35.58
C LYS A 63 5.39 -2.52 -35.08
N ASP A 64 4.64 -1.58 -35.66
CA ASP A 64 4.73 -0.14 -35.35
C ASP A 64 4.14 0.21 -33.98
N ASN A 65 3.20 -0.60 -33.49
CA ASN A 65 2.52 -0.37 -32.22
C ASN A 65 3.02 -1.23 -31.06
N ARG A 66 3.89 -2.22 -31.31
CA ARG A 66 4.41 -3.11 -30.26
C ARG A 66 5.05 -2.35 -29.10
N LEU A 67 5.90 -1.37 -29.38
CA LEU A 67 6.60 -0.60 -28.34
C LEU A 67 5.65 0.31 -27.56
N LYS A 68 4.61 0.85 -28.22
CA LYS A 68 3.57 1.64 -27.55
C LYS A 68 2.76 0.79 -26.59
N ARG A 69 2.37 -0.42 -27.02
CA ARG A 69 1.67 -1.39 -26.16
C ARG A 69 2.49 -1.77 -24.93
N ILE A 70 3.80 -2.03 -25.10
CA ILE A 70 4.69 -2.30 -23.98
C ILE A 70 4.74 -1.10 -23.03
N ALA A 71 4.90 0.12 -23.56
CA ALA A 71 4.91 1.33 -22.74
C ALA A 71 3.60 1.51 -21.95
N ASP A 72 2.45 1.30 -22.58
CA ASP A 72 1.14 1.40 -21.92
C ASP A 72 0.96 0.32 -20.85
N SER A 73 1.37 -0.92 -21.11
CA SER A 73 1.34 -1.98 -20.10
C SER A 73 2.20 -1.66 -18.88
N LEU A 74 3.40 -1.10 -19.11
CA LEU A 74 4.31 -0.74 -18.02
C LEU A 74 3.83 0.48 -17.24
N GLU A 75 3.14 1.42 -17.88
CA GLU A 75 2.48 2.52 -17.18
C GLU A 75 1.29 2.07 -16.34
N ALA A 76 0.43 1.21 -16.89
CA ALA A 76 -0.65 0.60 -16.12
C ALA A 76 -0.11 -0.14 -14.90
N PHE A 77 1.01 -0.86 -15.06
CA PHE A 77 1.69 -1.57 -13.98
C PHE A 77 2.13 -0.59 -12.87
N LEU A 78 2.83 0.49 -13.23
CA LEU A 78 3.25 1.50 -12.26
C LEU A 78 2.05 2.17 -11.59
N CYS A 79 1.02 2.55 -12.36
CA CYS A 79 -0.20 3.14 -11.81
C CYS A 79 -0.93 2.21 -10.83
N TYR A 80 -0.98 0.90 -11.09
CA TYR A 80 -1.54 -0.06 -10.13
C TYR A 80 -0.70 -0.16 -8.85
N ALA A 81 0.62 -0.17 -8.95
CA ALA A 81 1.51 -0.15 -7.79
C ALA A 81 1.35 1.14 -6.97
N GLU A 82 1.22 2.30 -7.64
CA GLU A 82 0.95 3.59 -7.01
C GLU A 82 -0.43 3.62 -6.35
N ALA A 83 -1.46 3.10 -7.02
CA ALA A 83 -2.79 3.00 -6.44
C ALA A 83 -2.76 2.17 -5.16
N PHE A 84 -2.13 0.99 -5.19
CA PHE A 84 -1.99 0.13 -4.02
C PHE A 84 -1.23 0.82 -2.88
N TYR A 85 -0.11 1.48 -3.17
CA TYR A 85 0.64 2.24 -2.17
C TYR A 85 -0.24 3.28 -1.48
N ASN A 86 -0.96 4.10 -2.26
CA ASN A 86 -1.86 5.12 -1.73
C ASN A 86 -3.02 4.51 -0.93
N GLN A 87 -3.54 3.35 -1.34
CA GLN A 87 -4.55 2.64 -0.56
C GLN A 87 -4.01 2.20 0.81
N ASN A 88 -2.77 1.68 0.86
CA ASN A 88 -2.11 1.28 2.10
C ASN A 88 -1.81 2.47 3.01
N GLU A 89 -1.36 3.61 2.46
CA GLU A 89 -1.14 4.83 3.25
C GLU A 89 -2.45 5.43 3.77
N ALA A 90 -3.50 5.45 2.95
CA ALA A 90 -4.84 5.85 3.41
C ALA A 90 -5.32 4.96 4.56
N HIS A 91 -5.11 3.65 4.45
CA HIS A 91 -5.48 2.70 5.50
C HIS A 91 -4.69 2.93 6.80
N LYS A 92 -3.37 3.11 6.73
CA LYS A 92 -2.54 3.49 7.88
C LYS A 92 -3.00 4.79 8.54
N ALA A 93 -3.53 5.72 7.74
CA ALA A 93 -4.10 6.99 8.22
C ALA A 93 -5.53 6.86 8.78
N GLY A 94 -6.11 5.66 8.82
CA GLY A 94 -7.42 5.38 9.41
C GLY A 94 -8.56 5.16 8.42
N TYR A 95 -8.30 5.25 7.11
CA TYR A 95 -9.34 4.99 6.10
C TYR A 95 -9.72 3.50 6.06
N GLN A 96 -11.03 3.22 6.08
CA GLN A 96 -11.56 1.86 6.08
C GLN A 96 -11.80 1.36 4.65
N TYR A 97 -11.23 0.21 4.32
CA TYR A 97 -11.47 -0.48 3.05
C TYR A 97 -12.04 -1.88 3.31
N ALA A 98 -13.09 -2.25 2.58
CA ALA A 98 -13.62 -3.62 2.63
C ALA A 98 -12.61 -4.65 2.08
N ALA A 99 -11.87 -4.26 1.04
CA ALA A 99 -10.84 -5.05 0.39
C ALA A 99 -9.72 -4.17 -0.18
N PHE A 100 -8.51 -4.73 -0.20
CA PHE A 100 -7.37 -4.14 -0.88
C PHE A 100 -7.36 -4.52 -2.36
N LEU A 101 -6.89 -3.59 -3.19
CA LEU A 101 -6.56 -3.86 -4.58
C LEU A 101 -5.47 -4.93 -4.64
N ASN A 102 -5.68 -5.98 -5.43
CA ASN A 102 -4.65 -6.98 -5.73
C ASN A 102 -4.24 -6.87 -7.21
N PRO A 103 -3.07 -6.29 -7.52
CA PRO A 103 -2.60 -6.17 -8.90
C PRO A 103 -1.83 -7.39 -9.43
N GLU A 104 -1.59 -8.44 -8.63
CA GLU A 104 -0.71 -9.57 -8.95
C GLU A 104 -1.01 -10.20 -10.33
N VAL A 105 -2.27 -10.55 -10.59
CA VAL A 105 -2.68 -11.18 -11.87
C VAL A 105 -2.33 -10.28 -13.07
N TYR A 106 -2.48 -8.97 -12.91
CA TYR A 106 -2.10 -8.05 -13.97
C TYR A 106 -0.58 -8.00 -14.13
N PHE A 107 0.17 -7.92 -13.03
CA PHE A 107 1.63 -7.89 -13.06
C PHE A 107 2.22 -9.13 -13.73
N GLU A 108 1.70 -10.32 -13.41
CA GLU A 108 2.10 -11.57 -14.04
C GLU A 108 1.86 -11.53 -15.56
N SER A 109 0.70 -11.02 -16.00
CA SER A 109 0.36 -10.92 -17.42
C SER A 109 1.29 -10.00 -18.22
N VAL A 110 1.89 -8.99 -17.57
CA VAL A 110 2.81 -8.04 -18.22
C VAL A 110 4.17 -8.67 -18.53
N TYR A 111 4.58 -9.73 -17.83
CA TYR A 111 5.89 -10.34 -18.04
C TYR A 111 6.07 -10.93 -19.44
N GLU A 112 5.01 -11.41 -20.07
CA GLU A 112 5.05 -11.85 -21.48
C GLU A 112 5.49 -10.71 -22.43
N SER A 113 5.07 -9.48 -22.13
CA SER A 113 5.46 -8.30 -22.91
C SER A 113 6.90 -7.86 -22.64
N LEU A 114 7.47 -8.25 -21.50
CA LEU A 114 8.80 -7.88 -21.04
C LEU A 114 9.92 -8.84 -21.48
N LYS A 115 9.61 -10.07 -21.93
CA LYS A 115 10.61 -11.12 -22.24
C LYS A 115 11.77 -10.70 -23.15
N ALA A 116 11.56 -9.73 -24.05
CA ALA A 116 12.58 -9.25 -25.00
C ALA A 116 13.11 -7.84 -24.68
N GLN A 117 12.90 -7.36 -23.44
CA GLN A 117 13.34 -6.04 -23.00
C GLN A 117 14.68 -6.10 -22.25
N PRO A 118 15.36 -4.95 -22.06
CA PRO A 118 16.63 -4.92 -21.34
C PRO A 118 16.50 -5.51 -19.92
N PRO A 119 17.47 -6.32 -19.45
CA PRO A 119 17.40 -6.96 -18.14
C PRO A 119 17.11 -6.00 -16.99
N LYS A 120 17.76 -4.83 -16.99
CA LYS A 120 17.55 -3.80 -15.96
C LYS A 120 16.10 -3.28 -15.90
N LEU A 121 15.41 -3.17 -17.04
CA LEU A 121 13.99 -2.80 -17.06
C LEU A 121 13.14 -3.93 -16.45
N ILE A 122 13.36 -5.17 -16.89
CA ILE A 122 12.64 -6.34 -16.37
C ILE A 122 12.83 -6.43 -14.85
N GLY A 123 14.07 -6.31 -14.39
CA GLY A 123 14.44 -6.37 -12.98
C GLY A 123 13.73 -5.31 -12.14
N MET A 124 13.67 -4.05 -12.58
CA MET A 124 12.94 -3.01 -11.82
C MET A 124 11.43 -3.26 -11.75
N PHE A 125 10.82 -3.82 -12.80
CA PHE A 125 9.40 -4.20 -12.73
C PHE A 125 9.15 -5.43 -11.85
N LYS A 126 10.10 -6.39 -11.79
CA LYS A 126 10.07 -7.46 -10.78
C LYS A 126 10.21 -6.91 -9.36
N TYR A 127 11.04 -5.90 -9.15
CA TYR A 127 11.21 -5.24 -7.85
C TYR A 127 9.90 -4.56 -7.40
N VAL A 128 9.24 -3.80 -8.29
CA VAL A 128 7.93 -3.20 -7.99
C VAL A 128 6.86 -4.27 -7.73
N HIS A 129 6.84 -5.36 -8.52
CA HIS A 129 5.95 -6.49 -8.28
C HIS A 129 6.15 -7.01 -6.86
N ALA A 130 7.39 -7.33 -6.50
CA ALA A 130 7.70 -7.99 -5.25
C ALA A 130 7.34 -7.11 -4.04
N THR A 131 7.78 -5.86 -4.03
CA THR A 131 7.46 -4.91 -2.95
C THR A 131 5.95 -4.71 -2.78
N THR A 132 5.20 -4.58 -3.88
CA THR A 132 3.74 -4.41 -3.85
C THR A 132 3.03 -5.65 -3.31
N ASN A 133 3.37 -6.84 -3.82
CA ASN A 133 2.73 -8.09 -3.41
C ASN A 133 3.09 -8.47 -1.96
N LYS A 134 4.33 -8.21 -1.52
CA LYS A 134 4.74 -8.45 -0.14
C LYS A 134 3.81 -7.70 0.81
N ILE A 135 3.65 -6.39 0.61
CA ILE A 135 2.76 -5.56 1.43
C ILE A 135 1.32 -6.09 1.39
N TYR A 136 0.80 -6.46 0.20
CA TYR A 136 -0.56 -7.02 0.09
C TYR A 136 -0.73 -8.30 0.93
N TYR A 137 0.22 -9.24 0.83
CA TYR A 137 0.13 -10.51 1.53
C TYR A 137 0.45 -10.41 3.03
N ASP A 138 1.33 -9.49 3.43
CA ASP A 138 1.56 -9.15 4.84
C ASP A 138 0.26 -8.61 5.47
N ARG A 139 -0.43 -7.68 4.80
CA ARG A 139 -1.73 -7.16 5.26
C ARG A 139 -2.81 -8.24 5.33
N LYS A 140 -2.89 -9.09 4.30
CA LYS A 140 -3.86 -10.20 4.29
C LYS A 140 -3.59 -11.16 5.45
N ARG A 141 -2.31 -11.48 5.70
CA ARG A 141 -1.87 -12.32 6.83
C ARG A 141 -2.21 -11.69 8.18
N GLU A 142 -1.96 -10.39 8.37
CA GLU A 142 -2.33 -9.65 9.57
C GLU A 142 -3.84 -9.77 9.85
N ARG A 143 -4.67 -9.55 8.83
CA ARG A 143 -6.13 -9.69 8.93
C ARG A 143 -6.55 -11.11 9.30
N CYS A 144 -5.93 -12.13 8.72
CA CYS A 144 -6.20 -13.53 9.08
C CYS A 144 -5.85 -13.81 10.55
N ILE A 145 -4.73 -13.27 11.06
CA ILE A 145 -4.34 -13.43 12.47
C ILE A 145 -5.34 -12.74 13.40
N GLN A 146 -5.81 -11.54 13.04
CA GLN A 146 -6.85 -10.83 13.79
C GLN A 146 -8.16 -11.64 13.83
N LEU A 147 -8.61 -12.13 12.67
CA LEU A 147 -9.83 -12.94 12.55
C LEU A 147 -9.74 -14.25 13.36
N LEU A 148 -8.55 -14.86 13.41
CA LEU A 148 -8.30 -16.01 14.27
C LEU A 148 -8.52 -15.67 15.75
N GLY A 149 -7.99 -14.52 16.20
CA GLY A 149 -8.24 -13.97 17.53
C GLY A 149 -9.73 -13.75 17.83
N GLU A 150 -10.47 -13.17 16.88
CA GLU A 150 -11.92 -12.94 17.00
C GLU A 150 -12.69 -14.27 17.12
N HIS A 151 -12.31 -15.30 16.37
CA HIS A 151 -12.90 -16.63 16.49
C HIS A 151 -12.65 -17.26 17.86
N HIS A 152 -11.46 -17.10 18.43
CA HIS A 152 -11.17 -17.57 19.80
C HIS A 152 -12.06 -16.87 20.83
N VAL A 153 -12.18 -15.55 20.76
CA VAL A 153 -13.03 -14.77 21.69
C VAL A 153 -14.50 -15.18 21.54
N THR A 154 -14.97 -15.32 20.30
CA THR A 154 -16.37 -15.72 20.02
C THR A 154 -16.66 -17.14 20.52
N PHE A 155 -15.70 -18.05 20.39
CA PHE A 155 -15.83 -19.42 20.89
C PHE A 155 -16.02 -19.46 22.41
N PHE A 156 -15.18 -18.76 23.17
CA PHE A 156 -15.34 -18.70 24.63
C PHE A 156 -16.67 -18.08 25.04
N LYS A 157 -17.07 -16.98 24.37
CA LYS A 157 -18.36 -16.36 24.64
C LYS A 157 -19.54 -17.31 24.39
N LYS A 158 -19.52 -18.06 23.28
CA LYS A 158 -20.57 -19.04 22.98
C LYS A 158 -20.63 -20.16 24.02
N LEU A 159 -19.49 -20.62 24.53
CA LEU A 159 -19.45 -21.62 25.60
C LEU A 159 -19.97 -21.08 26.95
N GLU A 160 -19.75 -19.80 27.24
CA GLU A 160 -20.34 -19.13 28.42
C GLU A 160 -21.86 -18.99 28.28
N ASP A 161 -22.35 -18.61 27.08
CA ASP A 161 -23.77 -18.41 26.80
C ASP A 161 -24.55 -19.75 26.73
N ASP A 162 -23.94 -20.81 26.21
CA ASP A 162 -24.51 -22.17 26.16
C ASP A 162 -23.45 -23.24 26.54
N PRO A 163 -23.33 -23.56 27.83
CA PRO A 163 -22.39 -24.57 28.33
C PRO A 163 -22.70 -26.01 27.87
N PHE A 164 -23.92 -26.27 27.42
CA PHE A 164 -24.38 -27.61 27.03
C PHE A 164 -24.25 -27.86 25.52
N GLY A 165 -24.20 -26.81 24.70
CA GLY A 165 -23.99 -26.85 23.25
C GLY A 165 -22.54 -27.09 22.79
N GLY A 166 -21.64 -27.46 23.71
CA GLY A 166 -20.19 -27.49 23.49
C GLY A 166 -19.71 -28.24 22.24
N THR A 167 -20.38 -29.33 21.83
CA THR A 167 -20.00 -30.06 20.61
C THR A 167 -20.26 -29.28 19.33
N GLU A 168 -21.42 -28.63 19.19
CA GLU A 168 -21.73 -27.84 17.99
C GLU A 168 -20.87 -26.58 17.92
N ILE A 169 -20.67 -25.92 19.06
CA ILE A 169 -19.81 -24.74 19.21
C ILE A 169 -18.36 -25.08 18.83
N GLN A 170 -17.85 -26.24 19.30
CA GLN A 170 -16.50 -26.73 18.95
C GLN A 170 -16.37 -27.00 17.46
N VAL A 171 -17.35 -27.68 16.84
CA VAL A 171 -17.31 -28.01 15.40
C VAL A 171 -17.30 -26.75 14.53
N GLU A 172 -18.09 -25.73 14.88
CA GLU A 172 -18.10 -24.44 14.18
C GLU A 172 -16.75 -23.70 14.32
N TYR A 173 -16.20 -23.69 15.52
CA TYR A 173 -14.90 -23.09 15.81
C TYR A 173 -13.76 -23.79 15.05
N ASP A 174 -13.70 -25.13 15.09
CA ASP A 174 -12.67 -25.91 14.39
C ASP A 174 -12.70 -25.67 12.88
N ARG A 175 -13.91 -25.56 12.30
CA ARG A 175 -14.09 -25.20 10.89
C ARG A 175 -13.54 -23.81 10.58
N SER A 176 -13.87 -22.82 11.41
CA SER A 176 -13.42 -21.43 11.25
C SER A 176 -11.89 -21.32 11.36
N VAL A 177 -11.31 -21.89 12.42
CA VAL A 177 -9.86 -21.94 12.64
C VAL A 177 -9.14 -22.65 11.50
N SER A 178 -9.67 -23.78 11.04
CA SER A 178 -9.09 -24.52 9.92
C SER A 178 -9.08 -23.71 8.63
N SER A 179 -10.14 -22.96 8.36
CA SER A 179 -10.22 -22.07 7.18
C SER A 179 -9.17 -20.96 7.26
N VAL A 180 -9.13 -20.23 8.39
CA VAL A 180 -8.19 -19.12 8.57
C VAL A 180 -6.74 -19.59 8.55
N THR A 181 -6.46 -20.76 9.12
CA THR A 181 -5.11 -21.37 9.10
C THR A 181 -4.66 -21.70 7.67
N LYS A 182 -5.57 -22.15 6.80
CA LYS A 182 -5.26 -22.36 5.37
C LYS A 182 -4.92 -21.04 4.69
N ASP A 183 -5.65 -19.97 4.99
CA ASP A 183 -5.38 -18.65 4.42
C ASP A 183 -4.03 -18.07 4.89
N ILE A 184 -3.66 -18.27 6.17
CA ILE A 184 -2.34 -17.89 6.69
C ILE A 184 -1.23 -18.64 5.95
N LYS A 185 -1.38 -19.96 5.76
CA LYS A 185 -0.42 -20.78 5.00
C LYS A 185 -0.30 -20.30 3.55
N PHE A 186 -1.41 -19.95 2.92
CA PHE A 186 -1.42 -19.37 1.58
C PHE A 186 -0.67 -18.04 1.52
N CYS A 187 -0.90 -17.13 2.48
CA CYS A 187 -0.18 -15.85 2.53
C CYS A 187 1.32 -16.06 2.75
N ASN A 188 1.72 -16.96 3.64
CA ASN A 188 3.14 -17.29 3.87
C ASN A 188 3.81 -17.83 2.58
N LYS A 189 3.13 -18.71 1.84
CA LYS A 189 3.61 -19.20 0.55
C LYS A 189 3.82 -18.05 -0.45
N LYS A 190 2.85 -17.13 -0.51
CA LYS A 190 2.90 -15.98 -1.43
C LYS A 190 3.99 -14.96 -1.07
N ILE A 191 4.23 -14.73 0.23
CA ILE A 191 5.36 -13.92 0.71
C ILE A 191 6.68 -14.57 0.30
N TYR A 192 6.80 -15.90 0.43
CA TYR A 192 8.01 -16.61 -0.02
C TYR A 192 8.23 -16.51 -1.54
N GLU A 193 7.19 -16.72 -2.35
CA GLU A 193 7.25 -16.50 -3.82
C GLU A 193 7.69 -15.08 -4.17
N THR A 194 7.24 -14.11 -3.39
CA THR A 194 7.59 -12.70 -3.53
C THR A 194 9.07 -12.42 -3.22
N ILE A 195 9.62 -13.08 -2.19
CA ILE A 195 11.06 -13.00 -1.88
C ILE A 195 11.88 -13.58 -3.04
N LEU A 196 11.50 -14.73 -3.59
CA LEU A 196 12.20 -15.29 -4.76
C LEU A 196 12.15 -14.36 -5.98
N LEU A 197 11.01 -13.69 -6.20
CA LEU A 197 10.87 -12.70 -7.26
C LEU A 197 11.77 -11.48 -7.05
N PHE A 198 11.95 -11.07 -5.79
CA PHE A 198 12.84 -9.99 -5.40
C PHE A 198 14.31 -10.33 -5.61
N GLU A 199 14.75 -11.53 -5.23
CA GLU A 199 16.11 -12.01 -5.52
C GLU A 199 16.37 -12.02 -7.03
N ALA A 200 15.41 -12.51 -7.81
CA ALA A 200 15.50 -12.42 -9.27
C ALA A 200 15.50 -10.96 -9.79
N ALA A 201 14.95 -10.00 -9.05
CA ALA A 201 15.05 -8.59 -9.41
C ALA A 201 16.48 -8.06 -9.20
N LYS A 202 17.14 -8.43 -8.10
CA LYS A 202 18.55 -8.10 -7.83
C LYS A 202 19.45 -8.63 -8.94
N GLU A 203 19.32 -9.90 -9.30
CA GLU A 203 20.09 -10.53 -10.38
C GLU A 203 19.95 -9.79 -11.72
N TYR A 204 18.71 -9.40 -12.08
CA TYR A 204 18.44 -8.72 -13.36
C TYR A 204 18.94 -7.27 -13.37
N THR A 205 19.00 -6.63 -12.21
CA THR A 205 19.42 -5.22 -12.07
C THR A 205 20.92 -5.08 -11.82
N GLY A 206 21.55 -6.11 -11.24
CA GLY A 206 22.92 -6.07 -10.71
C GLY A 206 23.06 -5.18 -9.48
N ASP A 207 21.96 -4.96 -8.73
CA ASP A 207 21.91 -4.09 -7.56
C ASP A 207 21.54 -4.91 -6.32
N GLU A 208 22.54 -5.19 -5.48
CA GLU A 208 22.37 -5.96 -4.25
C GLU A 208 21.79 -5.13 -3.09
N ASP A 209 21.82 -3.79 -3.22
CA ASP A 209 21.37 -2.83 -2.19
C ASP A 209 19.88 -2.49 -2.31
N LEU A 210 19.14 -3.20 -3.15
CA LEU A 210 17.68 -3.13 -3.17
C LEU A 210 17.12 -3.66 -1.84
N ASP A 211 15.98 -3.08 -1.42
CA ASP A 211 15.29 -3.42 -0.18
C ASP A 211 13.83 -3.77 -0.47
N ILE A 212 13.43 -4.99 -0.14
CA ILE A 212 12.07 -5.50 -0.40
C ILE A 212 10.97 -4.74 0.35
N ASP A 213 11.32 -3.97 1.38
CA ASP A 213 10.37 -3.15 2.14
C ASP A 213 10.25 -1.71 1.61
N ASP A 214 11.12 -1.28 0.69
CA ASP A 214 11.11 0.08 0.13
C ASP A 214 10.28 0.19 -1.17
N SER A 215 8.96 0.09 -1.01
CA SER A 215 8.00 0.21 -2.12
C SER A 215 8.01 1.58 -2.82
N LEU A 216 8.46 2.65 -2.15
CA LEU A 216 8.55 3.98 -2.77
C LEU A 216 9.74 4.02 -3.73
N LYS A 217 10.93 3.61 -3.26
CA LYS A 217 12.14 3.54 -4.08
C LYS A 217 11.96 2.62 -5.28
N ALA A 218 11.31 1.46 -5.09
CA ALA A 218 11.01 0.55 -6.19
C ALA A 218 10.24 1.23 -7.33
N ARG A 219 9.20 1.99 -7.01
CA ARG A 219 8.38 2.70 -8.01
C ARG A 219 9.17 3.80 -8.71
N VAL A 220 9.93 4.61 -7.97
CA VAL A 220 10.77 5.68 -8.54
C VAL A 220 11.78 5.09 -9.51
N TYR A 221 12.50 4.04 -9.10
CA TYR A 221 13.52 3.40 -9.95
C TYR A 221 12.92 2.77 -11.21
N ALA A 222 11.76 2.12 -11.08
CA ALA A 222 11.09 1.54 -12.24
C ALA A 222 10.57 2.62 -13.21
N GLN A 223 10.07 3.74 -12.70
CA GLN A 223 9.69 4.89 -13.53
C GLN A 223 10.89 5.46 -14.29
N ASP A 224 12.04 5.61 -13.63
CA ASP A 224 13.27 6.10 -14.25
C ASP A 224 13.79 5.15 -15.34
N GLN A 225 13.73 3.83 -15.09
CA GLN A 225 14.08 2.84 -16.11
C GLN A 225 13.11 2.84 -17.29
N LEU A 226 11.80 2.99 -17.04
CA LEU A 226 10.80 3.11 -18.11
C LEU A 226 11.06 4.35 -18.97
N ASN A 227 11.30 5.50 -18.34
CA ASN A 227 11.59 6.75 -19.02
C ASN A 227 12.87 6.64 -19.86
N SER A 228 13.94 6.09 -19.28
CA SER A 228 15.20 5.83 -19.99
C SER A 228 15.01 4.89 -21.19
N TRP A 229 14.21 3.84 -21.03
CA TRP A 229 13.90 2.89 -22.10
C TRP A 229 13.12 3.57 -23.24
N ARG A 230 12.13 4.41 -22.93
CA ARG A 230 11.34 5.15 -23.91
C ARG A 230 12.18 6.05 -24.79
N VAL A 231 13.08 6.83 -24.17
CA VAL A 231 14.01 7.71 -24.89
C VAL A 231 14.85 6.89 -25.88
N LYS A 232 15.44 5.77 -25.43
CA LYS A 232 16.23 4.88 -26.31
C LYS A 232 15.43 4.24 -27.44
N LYS A 233 14.12 4.07 -27.26
CA LYS A 233 13.22 3.43 -28.23
C LYS A 233 12.40 4.44 -29.05
N ASN A 234 12.62 5.74 -28.88
CA ASN A 234 11.84 6.81 -29.50
C ASN A 234 10.32 6.66 -29.27
N VAL A 235 9.92 6.17 -28.09
CA VAL A 235 8.51 6.10 -27.69
C VAL A 235 8.16 7.38 -26.98
N LYS A 236 7.18 8.14 -27.51
CA LYS A 236 6.75 9.40 -26.90
C LYS A 236 6.24 9.16 -25.47
N PRO A 237 6.55 10.07 -24.52
CA PRO A 237 5.92 10.06 -23.21
C PRO A 237 4.41 10.16 -23.38
N VAL A 238 3.67 9.48 -22.51
CA VAL A 238 2.21 9.62 -22.49
C VAL A 238 1.90 10.83 -21.62
N ALA A 239 1.35 11.88 -22.22
CA ALA A 239 0.79 13.01 -21.48
C ALA A 239 -0.61 12.62 -20.96
N PHE A 240 -0.90 13.02 -19.73
CA PHE A 240 -2.26 13.15 -19.20
C PHE A 240 -2.57 14.62 -19.00
#